data_AF-A0A8T1WZU8-F1
#
_entry.id   AF-A0A8T1WZU8-F1
#
_cell.length_a   1.000
_cell.length_b   1.000
_cell.length_c   1.000
_cell.angle_alpha   90.00
_cell.angle_beta   90.00
_cell.angle_gamma   90.00
#
_symmetry.space_group_name_H-M   'P 1'
#
loop_
_entity.id
_entity.type
_entity.pdbx_description
1 polymer ?
#
loop_
_entity_poly.entity_id
_entity_poly.type
_entity_poly.pdbx_seq_one_letter_code
_entity_poly.pdbx_strand_id
1 'polypeptide(L)'
;MDFDATIERLNSLKLQERASSSSHSNFAAPSSEQAQLQAEVRRLQEENSRRVHDQERQLQQFHQQMREMQTRLEAAEHQNRLLRTALSEVDTYRHQAETQQLVIEELQSQVKQLRITNYRLQYVVQQNEPRGQGHHLPPPPPDIF
;
A
#
# COMPACT_ATOMS: atom_id res chain seq x y z
N MET A 1 26.13 8.43 25.92
CA MET A 1 25.30 9.18 26.90
C MET A 1 26.19 9.33 28.10
N ASP A 2 26.99 10.38 28.09
CA ASP A 2 28.25 10.42 28.84
C ASP A 2 27.99 11.13 30.17
N PHE A 3 27.35 10.37 31.07
CA PHE A 3 26.95 10.81 32.40
C PHE A 3 28.18 11.20 33.23
N ASP A 4 29.29 10.46 33.07
CA ASP A 4 30.57 10.72 33.71
C ASP A 4 31.19 12.07 33.31
N ALA A 5 31.10 12.43 32.01
CA ALA A 5 31.58 13.73 31.53
C ALA A 5 30.77 14.90 32.14
N THR A 6 29.50 14.67 32.45
CA THR A 6 28.64 15.66 33.09
C THR A 6 29.00 15.83 34.57
N ILE A 7 29.33 14.74 35.26
CA ILE A 7 29.75 14.74 36.67
C ILE A 7 31.12 15.40 36.83
N GLU A 8 32.09 15.08 35.97
CA GLU A 8 33.41 15.73 35.98
C GLU A 8 33.28 17.24 35.80
N ARG A 9 32.47 17.69 34.82
CA ARG A 9 32.25 19.12 34.57
C ARG A 9 31.62 19.84 35.76
N LEU A 10 30.70 19.19 36.47
CA LEU A 10 30.10 19.73 37.69
C LEU A 10 31.12 19.86 38.83
N ASN A 11 32.00 18.86 38.98
CA ASN A 11 33.08 18.88 39.97
C ASN A 11 34.11 19.97 39.67
N SER A 12 34.46 20.19 38.39
CA SER A 12 35.38 21.26 37.99
C SER A 12 34.81 22.65 38.35
N LEU A 13 33.52 22.87 38.07
CA LEU A 13 32.84 24.13 38.38
C LEU A 13 32.77 24.40 39.89
N LYS A 14 32.48 23.36 40.70
CA LYS A 14 32.47 23.48 42.17
C LYS A 14 33.84 23.82 42.77
N LEU A 15 34.92 23.28 42.21
CA LEU A 15 36.29 23.59 42.63
C LEU A 15 36.67 25.03 42.28
N GLN A 16 36.27 25.50 41.09
CA GLN A 16 36.54 26.86 40.63
C GLN A 16 35.80 27.92 41.46
N GLU A 17 34.56 27.63 41.87
CA GLU A 17 33.77 28.50 42.76
C GLU A 17 34.37 28.61 44.17
N ARG A 18 34.90 27.50 44.72
CA ARG A 18 35.62 27.50 46.01
C ARG A 18 36.95 28.23 45.97
N ALA A 19 37.65 28.19 44.83
CA ALA A 19 38.91 28.91 44.64
C ALA A 19 38.71 30.42 44.48
N SER A 20 37.57 30.85 43.94
CA SER A 20 37.25 32.28 43.74
C SER A 20 36.62 32.95 44.97
N SER A 21 36.05 32.17 45.90
CA SER A 21 35.46 32.69 47.14
C SER A 21 36.46 32.94 48.28
N SER A 22 37.74 32.55 48.16
CA SER A 22 38.78 32.83 49.15
C SER A 22 39.55 34.14 48.93
N SER A 23 39.27 34.88 47.85
CA SER A 23 40.06 36.08 47.45
C SER A 23 39.30 37.42 47.47
N HIS A 24 38.05 37.46 47.94
CA HIS A 24 37.21 38.66 47.85
C HIS A 24 37.17 39.48 49.16
N SER A 25 38.30 40.11 49.49
CA SER A 25 38.30 41.35 50.28
C SER A 25 39.04 42.43 49.49
N ASN A 26 38.31 43.13 48.62
CA ASN A 26 38.52 44.54 48.30
C ASN A 26 37.49 44.98 47.24
N PHE A 27 36.90 46.16 47.48
CA PHE A 27 36.11 46.90 46.51
C PHE A 27 36.87 47.03 45.18
N ALA A 28 36.39 46.38 44.13
CA ALA A 28 36.87 46.58 42.77
C ALA A 28 35.67 46.74 41.85
N ALA A 29 35.68 47.81 41.06
CA ALA A 29 34.79 48.02 39.93
C ALA A 29 34.70 46.73 39.08
N PRO A 30 33.55 46.44 38.45
CA PRO A 30 33.42 45.24 37.62
C PRO A 30 34.57 45.22 36.61
N SER A 31 35.44 44.21 36.71
CA SER A 31 36.56 44.06 35.80
C SER A 31 35.99 43.93 34.39
N SER A 32 36.60 44.62 33.41
CA SER A 32 36.17 44.62 32.01
C SER A 32 35.99 43.20 31.45
N GLU A 33 36.77 42.26 31.97
CA GLU A 33 36.72 40.82 31.67
C GLU A 33 35.40 40.16 32.09
N GLN A 34 34.84 40.53 33.26
CA GLN A 34 33.59 39.98 33.78
C GLN A 34 32.38 40.46 32.96
N ALA A 35 32.44 41.71 32.47
CA ALA A 35 31.44 42.28 31.55
C ALA A 35 31.50 41.63 30.15
N GLN A 36 32.71 41.34 29.65
CA GLN A 36 32.91 40.61 28.39
C GLN A 36 32.37 39.17 28.46
N LEU A 37 32.64 38.47 29.56
CA LEU A 37 32.11 37.12 29.78
C LEU A 37 30.58 37.10 29.85
N GLN A 38 29.95 38.07 30.52
CA GLN A 38 28.48 38.19 30.52
C GLN A 38 27.91 38.46 29.12
N ALA A 39 28.56 39.31 28.33
CA ALA A 39 28.14 39.59 26.96
C ALA A 39 28.25 38.34 26.07
N GLU A 40 29.34 37.57 26.21
CA GLU A 40 29.54 36.32 25.45
C GLU A 40 28.53 35.24 25.87
N VAL A 41 28.24 35.07 27.17
CA VAL A 41 27.22 34.14 27.64
C VAL A 41 25.85 34.50 27.08
N ARG A 42 25.49 35.79 27.07
CA ARG A 42 24.22 36.25 26.49
C ARG A 42 24.17 35.98 24.98
N ARG A 43 25.27 36.23 24.26
CA ARG A 43 25.39 35.92 22.83
C ARG A 43 25.19 34.43 22.56
N LEU A 44 25.86 33.57 23.34
CA LEU A 44 25.74 32.12 23.22
C LEU A 44 24.33 31.62 23.57
N GLN A 45 23.66 32.23 24.56
CA GLN A 45 22.26 31.92 24.87
C GLN A 45 21.32 32.30 23.72
N GLU A 46 21.52 33.47 23.10
CA GLU A 46 20.75 33.89 21.94
C GLU A 46 20.99 32.98 20.73
N GLU A 47 22.24 32.61 20.47
CA GLU A 47 22.59 31.67 19.39
C GLU A 47 21.99 30.28 19.64
N ASN A 48 22.11 29.75 20.85
CA ASN A 48 21.52 28.47 21.23
C ASN A 48 19.99 28.51 21.08
N SER A 49 19.36 29.57 21.55
CA SER A 49 17.91 29.77 21.40
C SER A 49 17.50 29.76 19.93
N ARG A 50 18.23 30.46 19.05
CA ARG A 50 17.97 30.42 17.60
C ARG A 50 18.10 29.02 17.02
N ARG A 51 19.17 28.30 17.37
CA ARG A 51 19.39 26.92 16.91
C ARG A 51 18.30 25.97 17.35
N VAL A 52 17.81 26.09 18.59
CA VAL A 52 16.68 25.29 19.11
C VAL A 52 15.41 25.59 18.33
N HIS A 53 15.08 26.87 18.09
CA HIS A 53 13.90 27.25 17.31
C HIS A 53 13.97 26.76 15.85
N ASP A 54 15.16 26.74 15.26
CA ASP A 54 15.35 26.24 13.90
C ASP A 54 15.21 24.71 13.84
N GLN A 55 15.76 24.00 14.83
CA GLN A 55 15.57 22.55 14.95
C GLN A 55 14.10 22.19 15.18
N GLU A 56 13.38 22.94 16.03
CA GLU A 56 11.96 22.69 16.28
C GLU A 56 11.15 22.87 15.00
N ARG A 57 11.43 23.92 14.21
CA ARG A 57 10.78 24.13 12.91
C ARG A 57 11.07 22.99 11.93
N GLN A 58 12.30 22.50 11.88
CA GLN A 58 12.65 21.35 11.04
C GLN A 58 11.91 20.08 11.47
N LEU A 59 11.82 19.82 12.78
CA LEU A 59 11.10 18.66 13.31
C LEU A 59 9.59 18.72 13.02
N GLN A 60 8.99 19.91 13.09
CA GLN A 60 7.58 20.13 12.74
C GLN A 60 7.33 19.85 11.26
N GLN A 61 8.19 20.37 10.37
CA GLN A 61 8.11 20.10 8.93
C GLN A 61 8.28 18.60 8.63
N PHE A 62 9.25 17.95 9.26
CA PHE A 62 9.46 16.52 9.10
C PHE A 62 8.24 15.70 9.58
N HIS A 63 7.66 16.07 10.73
CA HIS A 63 6.43 15.43 11.21
C HIS A 63 5.27 15.59 10.23
N GLN A 64 5.11 16.77 9.63
CA GLN A 64 4.08 16.99 8.63
C GLN A 64 4.31 16.12 7.40
N GLN A 65 5.53 16.10 6.86
CA GLN A 65 5.90 15.26 5.71
C GLN A 65 5.67 13.77 5.99
N MET A 66 6.02 13.30 7.19
CA MET A 66 5.78 11.92 7.61
C MET A 66 4.29 11.57 7.62
N ARG A 67 3.43 12.47 8.14
CA ARG A 67 1.97 12.26 8.11
C ARG A 67 1.42 12.25 6.69
N GLU A 68 1.87 13.16 5.84
CA GLU A 68 1.47 13.20 4.43
C GLU A 68 1.90 11.93 3.68
N MET A 69 3.11 11.43 3.95
CA MET A 69 3.57 10.19 3.36
C MET A 69 2.78 8.98 3.89
N GLN A 70 2.48 8.94 5.18
CA GLN A 70 1.71 7.86 5.79
C GLN A 70 0.29 7.80 5.21
N THR A 71 -0.40 8.93 5.10
CA THR A 71 -1.75 8.97 4.50
C THR A 71 -1.74 8.52 3.03
N ARG A 72 -0.72 8.90 2.26
CA ARG A 72 -0.54 8.43 0.88
C ARG A 72 -0.29 6.92 0.82
N LEU A 73 0.52 6.39 1.74
CA LEU A 73 0.79 4.95 1.83
C LEU A 73 -0.48 4.18 2.16
N GLU A 74 -1.25 4.62 3.16
CA GLU A 74 -2.53 4.00 3.54
C GLU A 74 -3.53 3.99 2.37
N ALA A 75 -3.62 5.09 1.62
CA ALA A 75 -4.45 5.16 0.42
C ALA A 75 -3.99 4.19 -0.68
N ALA A 76 -2.68 4.09 -0.92
CA ALA A 76 -2.11 3.17 -1.90
C ALA A 76 -2.29 1.70 -1.49
N GLU A 77 -2.13 1.38 -0.22
CA GLU A 77 -2.41 0.05 0.34
C GLU A 77 -3.89 -0.32 0.18
N HIS A 78 -4.79 0.62 0.47
CA HIS A 78 -6.22 0.41 0.28
C HIS A 78 -6.54 0.13 -1.19
N GLN A 79 -5.99 0.91 -2.12
CA GLN A 79 -6.14 0.68 -3.55
C GLN A 79 -5.57 -0.68 -3.97
N ASN A 80 -4.43 -1.10 -3.42
CA ASN A 80 -3.85 -2.42 -3.69
C ASN A 80 -4.79 -3.56 -3.24
N ARG A 81 -5.43 -3.42 -2.07
CA ARG A 81 -6.43 -4.39 -1.59
C ARG A 81 -7.61 -4.50 -2.55
N LEU A 82 -8.16 -3.35 -2.99
CA LEU A 82 -9.26 -3.34 -3.96
C LEU A 82 -8.87 -4.03 -5.28
N LEU A 83 -7.67 -3.77 -5.80
CA LEU A 83 -7.16 -4.42 -7.02
C LEU A 83 -7.01 -5.94 -6.83
N ARG A 84 -6.55 -6.40 -5.66
CA ARG A 84 -6.46 -7.83 -5.35
C ARG A 84 -7.83 -8.49 -5.31
N THR A 85 -8.83 -7.82 -4.75
CA THR A 85 -10.23 -8.31 -4.77
C THR A 85 -10.74 -8.41 -6.20
N ALA A 86 -10.55 -7.36 -7.02
CA ALA A 86 -10.97 -7.38 -8.43
C ALA A 86 -10.28 -8.51 -9.23
N LEU A 87 -8.99 -8.77 -8.98
CA LEU A 87 -8.28 -9.90 -9.59
C LEU A 87 -8.89 -11.26 -9.22
N SER A 88 -9.29 -11.45 -7.95
CA SER A 88 -9.94 -12.70 -7.53
C SER A 88 -11.32 -12.91 -8.17
N GLU A 89 -12.04 -11.83 -8.47
CA GLU A 89 -13.31 -11.92 -9.21
C GLU A 89 -13.07 -12.36 -10.66
N VAL A 90 -12.00 -11.87 -11.31
CA VAL A 90 -11.62 -12.30 -12.67
C VAL A 90 -11.36 -13.81 -12.73
N ASP A 91 -10.65 -14.37 -11.76
CA ASP A 91 -10.41 -15.83 -11.70
C ASP A 91 -11.72 -16.61 -11.53
N THR A 92 -12.66 -16.06 -10.76
CA THR A 92 -14.00 -16.65 -10.57
C THR A 92 -14.79 -16.64 -11.89
N TYR A 93 -14.80 -15.52 -12.61
CA TYR A 93 -15.44 -15.42 -13.92
C TYR A 93 -14.79 -16.31 -14.96
N ARG A 94 -13.46 -16.46 -14.93
CA ARG A 94 -12.73 -17.37 -15.82
C ARG A 94 -13.20 -18.81 -15.63
N HIS A 95 -13.31 -19.26 -14.38
CA HIS A 95 -13.79 -20.60 -14.08
C HIS A 95 -15.27 -20.81 -14.44
N GLN A 96 -16.10 -19.79 -14.23
CA GLN A 96 -17.51 -19.82 -14.68
C GLN A 96 -17.61 -19.94 -16.20
N ALA A 97 -16.79 -19.21 -16.96
CA ALA A 97 -16.75 -19.30 -18.41
C ALA A 97 -16.30 -20.68 -18.90
N GLU A 98 -15.27 -21.26 -18.29
CA GLU A 98 -14.83 -22.64 -18.58
C GLU A 98 -15.96 -23.65 -18.33
N THR A 99 -16.68 -23.50 -17.22
CA THR A 99 -17.81 -24.39 -16.89
C THR A 99 -18.96 -24.23 -17.88
N GLN A 100 -19.31 -22.99 -18.25
CA GLN A 100 -20.35 -22.72 -19.25
C GLN A 100 -19.97 -23.28 -20.62
N GLN A 101 -18.69 -23.21 -20.99
CA GLN A 101 -18.20 -23.78 -22.24
C GLN A 101 -18.42 -25.30 -22.30
N LEU A 102 -18.13 -26.02 -21.21
CA LEU A 102 -18.40 -27.46 -21.12
C LEU A 102 -19.89 -27.79 -21.27
N VAL A 103 -20.76 -26.99 -20.65
CA VAL A 103 -22.22 -27.14 -20.78
C VAL A 103 -22.68 -26.90 -22.22
N ILE A 104 -22.12 -25.90 -22.90
CA ILE A 104 -22.42 -25.62 -24.31
C ILE A 104 -22.00 -26.80 -25.18
N GLU A 105 -20.81 -27.34 -24.98
CA GLU A 105 -20.30 -28.50 -25.72
C GLU A 105 -21.19 -29.75 -25.51
N GLU A 106 -21.63 -29.99 -24.27
CA GLU A 106 -22.56 -31.08 -23.97
C GLU A 106 -23.91 -30.89 -24.69
N LEU A 107 -24.50 -29.70 -24.60
CA LEU A 107 -25.76 -29.39 -25.28
C LEU A 107 -25.64 -29.51 -26.80
N GLN A 108 -24.53 -29.05 -27.38
CA GLN A 108 -24.26 -29.24 -28.81
C GLN A 108 -24.20 -30.71 -29.18
N SER A 109 -23.52 -31.54 -28.37
CA SER A 109 -23.48 -33.00 -28.57
C SER A 109 -24.88 -33.62 -28.52
N GLN A 110 -25.69 -33.25 -27.52
CA GLN A 110 -27.07 -33.72 -27.39
C GLN A 110 -27.93 -33.32 -28.60
N VAL A 111 -27.81 -32.08 -29.08
CA VAL A 111 -28.52 -31.62 -30.29
C VAL A 111 -28.08 -32.40 -31.53
N LYS A 112 -26.77 -32.65 -31.70
CA LYS A 112 -26.26 -33.47 -32.81
C LYS A 112 -26.84 -34.88 -32.75
N GLN A 113 -26.88 -35.51 -31.57
CA GLN A 113 -27.49 -36.81 -31.36
C GLN A 113 -28.97 -36.81 -31.72
N LEU A 114 -29.74 -35.82 -31.22
CA LEU A 114 -31.17 -35.69 -31.51
C LEU A 114 -31.46 -35.51 -33.00
N ARG A 115 -30.64 -34.72 -33.71
CA ARG A 115 -30.76 -34.56 -35.16
C ARG A 115 -30.55 -35.90 -35.88
N ILE A 116 -29.54 -36.68 -35.47
CA ILE A 116 -29.25 -37.99 -36.05
C ILE A 116 -30.39 -38.98 -35.77
N THR A 117 -30.89 -39.07 -34.53
CA THR A 117 -32.01 -39.97 -34.21
C THR A 117 -33.28 -39.55 -34.94
N ASN A 118 -33.58 -38.25 -35.02
CA ASN A 118 -34.73 -37.76 -35.76
C ASN A 118 -34.65 -38.11 -37.25
N TYR A 119 -33.48 -37.90 -37.88
CA TYR A 119 -33.23 -38.31 -39.26
C TYR A 119 -33.46 -39.81 -39.48
N ARG A 120 -32.92 -40.66 -38.60
CA ARG A 120 -33.10 -42.11 -38.68
C ARG A 120 -34.57 -42.51 -38.56
N LEU A 121 -35.32 -41.87 -37.66
CA LEU A 121 -36.74 -42.12 -37.51
C LEU A 121 -37.54 -41.70 -38.75
N GLN A 122 -37.26 -40.52 -39.31
CA GLN A 122 -37.89 -40.07 -40.55
C GLN A 122 -37.64 -41.07 -41.70
N TYR A 123 -36.40 -41.55 -41.81
CA TYR A 123 -36.03 -42.55 -42.80
C TYR A 123 -36.80 -43.87 -42.63
N VAL A 124 -36.92 -44.38 -41.39
CA VAL A 124 -37.68 -45.61 -41.09
C VAL A 124 -39.18 -45.42 -41.36
N VAL A 125 -39.77 -44.28 -40.99
CA VAL A 125 -41.19 -43.99 -41.25
C VAL A 125 -41.48 -44.03 -42.75
N GLN A 126 -40.64 -43.37 -43.55
CA GLN A 126 -40.78 -43.35 -45.01
C GLN A 126 -40.67 -44.75 -45.63
N GLN A 127 -39.85 -45.64 -45.07
CA GLN A 127 -39.77 -47.03 -45.54
C GLN A 127 -41.05 -47.85 -45.27
N ASN A 128 -41.79 -47.50 -44.22
CA ASN A 128 -43.00 -48.22 -43.80
C ASN A 128 -44.30 -47.62 -44.37
N GLU A 129 -44.21 -46.49 -45.09
CA GLU A 129 -45.38 -45.84 -45.68
C GLU A 129 -45.89 -46.66 -46.88
N PRO A 130 -47.19 -47.02 -46.95
CA PRO A 130 -47.73 -47.79 -48.06
C PRO A 130 -47.52 -47.01 -49.36
N ARG A 131 -46.83 -47.61 -50.33
CA ARG A 131 -46.44 -47.01 -51.62
C ARG A 131 -47.65 -46.45 -52.39
N GLY A 132 -48.06 -45.23 -52.05
CA GLY A 132 -49.12 -44.47 -52.71
C GLY A 132 -48.53 -43.27 -53.45
N GLN A 133 -48.24 -43.45 -54.74
CA GLN A 133 -48.06 -42.44 -55.81
C GLN A 133 -47.26 -41.12 -55.56
N GLY A 134 -46.52 -40.95 -54.47
CA GLY A 134 -45.59 -39.84 -54.27
C GLY A 134 -44.15 -40.33 -54.24
N HIS A 135 -43.31 -39.91 -55.19
CA HIS A 135 -41.86 -40.12 -55.13
C HIS A 135 -41.27 -39.23 -54.03
N HIS A 136 -41.33 -39.69 -52.78
CA HIS A 136 -40.68 -39.01 -51.68
C HIS A 136 -39.21 -39.40 -51.68
N LEU A 137 -38.34 -38.45 -52.05
CA LEU A 137 -36.90 -38.58 -51.87
C LEU A 137 -36.60 -38.79 -50.37
N PRO A 138 -35.54 -39.53 -50.02
CA PRO A 138 -35.15 -39.65 -48.62
C PRO A 138 -34.91 -38.26 -48.01
N PRO A 139 -35.25 -38.06 -46.72
CA PRO A 139 -34.94 -36.81 -46.05
C PRO A 139 -33.44 -36.52 -46.19
N PRO A 140 -33.02 -35.26 -46.35
CA PRO A 140 -31.61 -34.92 -46.38
C PRO A 140 -30.98 -35.18 -45.01
N PRO A 141 -29.72 -35.64 -44.95
CA PRO A 141 -29.02 -35.83 -43.69
C PRO A 141 -28.85 -34.49 -42.96
N PRO A 142 -28.93 -34.48 -41.61
CA PRO A 142 -28.84 -33.25 -40.85
C PRO A 142 -27.43 -32.67 -40.90
N ASP A 143 -27.34 -31.34 -40.98
CA ASP A 143 -26.09 -30.63 -40.78
C ASP A 143 -25.72 -30.63 -39.29
N ILE A 144 -24.59 -31.24 -38.96
CA ILE A 144 -24.12 -31.51 -37.59
C ILE A 144 -22.70 -30.99 -37.35
N PHE A 145 -22.17 -30.17 -38.26
CA PHE A 145 -20.85 -29.57 -38.12
C PHE A 145 -20.95 -28.23 -37.39
#